data_AF-A0A6C1B2N1-F1
#
_entry.id   AF-A0A6C1B2N1-F1
#
_cell.length_a   1.000
_cell.length_b   1.000
_cell.length_c   1.000
_cell.angle_alpha   90.00
_cell.angle_beta   90.00
_cell.angle_gamma   90.00
#
_symmetry.space_group_name_H-M   'P 1'
#
loop_
_entity.id
_entity.type
_entity.pdbx_description
1 polymer ?
#
loop_
_entity_poly.entity_id
_entity_poly.type
_entity_poly.pdbx_seq_one_letter_code
_entity_poly.pdbx_strand_id
1 'polypeptide(L)'
;MIASTEQRAGWLDIAAAPIWQGRQAKVCIHAVCLHDCTCHAISLNGRWVCSTDGSLSIFQTHESAEHFLELAHVSCYEDGEAAELAPECDAHMQCISFQQKSGLGPCRAACAESH
;
A
#
# COMPACT_ATOMS: atom_id res chain seq x y z
N MET A 1 8.81 -0.86 -11.42
CA MET A 1 8.99 -1.87 -10.34
C MET A 1 7.85 -2.89 -10.43
N ILE A 2 7.98 -4.12 -9.91
CA ILE A 2 6.87 -5.10 -9.87
C ILE A 2 6.40 -5.26 -8.43
N ALA A 3 5.09 -5.15 -8.20
CA ALA A 3 4.44 -5.39 -6.92
C ALA A 3 4.17 -6.88 -6.69
N SER A 4 4.92 -7.51 -5.79
CA SER A 4 4.84 -8.94 -5.45
C SER A 4 4.83 -9.19 -3.93
N THR A 5 4.35 -10.37 -3.52
CA THR A 5 4.26 -10.77 -2.10
C THR A 5 5.47 -11.56 -1.59
N GLU A 6 6.44 -11.89 -2.46
CA GLU A 6 7.61 -12.71 -2.13
C GLU A 6 8.54 -12.04 -1.11
N GLN A 7 8.62 -10.71 -1.13
CA GLN A 7 9.37 -9.90 -0.17
C GLN A 7 8.43 -8.89 0.48
N ARG A 8 7.53 -9.39 1.34
CA ARG A 8 6.52 -8.56 2.02
C ARG A 8 7.04 -7.87 3.27
N ALA A 9 6.51 -6.67 3.50
CA ALA A 9 6.47 -6.01 4.80
C ALA A 9 5.02 -6.06 5.31
N GLY A 10 4.82 -6.27 6.61
CA GLY A 10 3.50 -6.15 7.22
C GLY A 10 3.20 -4.71 7.65
N TRP A 11 1.95 -4.42 7.98
CA TRP A 11 1.56 -3.13 8.56
C TRP A 11 2.32 -2.82 9.86
N LEU A 12 2.64 -3.85 10.65
CA LEU A 12 3.45 -3.70 11.86
C LEU A 12 4.89 -3.27 11.55
N ASP A 13 5.46 -3.69 10.42
CA ASP A 13 6.79 -3.23 10.01
C ASP A 13 6.77 -1.73 9.68
N ILE A 14 5.67 -1.25 9.06
CA ILE A 14 5.46 0.18 8.80
C ILE A 14 5.28 0.95 10.11
N ALA A 15 4.43 0.48 11.02
CA ALA A 15 4.21 1.14 12.31
C ALA A 15 5.46 1.15 13.21
N ALA A 16 6.36 0.17 13.05
CA ALA A 16 7.63 0.12 13.74
C ALA A 16 8.74 0.94 13.05
N ALA A 17 8.55 1.35 11.79
CA ALA A 17 9.55 2.08 11.02
C ALA A 17 10.05 3.38 11.71
N PRO A 18 9.19 4.19 12.37
CA PRO A 18 9.63 5.40 13.06
C PRO A 18 10.60 5.18 14.23
N ILE A 19 10.62 3.98 14.82
CA ILE A 19 11.42 3.66 16.02
C ILE A 19 12.70 2.88 15.72
N TRP A 20 13.02 2.61 14.45
CA TRP A 20 14.24 1.91 14.06
C TRP A 20 15.48 2.77 14.33
N GLN A 21 16.21 2.44 15.39
CA GLN A 21 17.45 3.13 15.74
C GLN A 21 18.55 2.78 14.73
N GLY A 22 18.99 3.75 13.93
CA GLY A 22 20.20 3.66 13.10
C GLY A 22 20.03 3.17 11.66
N ARG A 23 18.82 2.83 11.22
CA ARG A 23 18.53 2.52 9.81
C ARG A 23 17.37 3.39 9.33
N GLN A 24 17.63 4.31 8.40
CA GLN A 24 16.57 5.13 7.82
C GLN A 24 15.61 4.21 7.05
N ALA A 25 14.38 4.09 7.54
CA ALA A 25 13.32 3.40 6.82
C ALA A 25 12.96 4.23 5.58
N LYS A 26 13.11 3.64 4.40
CA LYS A 26 12.64 4.24 3.14
C LYS A 26 11.21 3.77 2.89
N VAL A 27 10.25 4.65 3.10
CA VAL A 27 8.85 4.42 2.79
C VAL A 27 8.51 5.13 1.49
N CYS A 28 7.92 4.40 0.54
CA CYS A 28 7.52 4.97 -0.75
C CYS A 28 6.06 4.66 -1.06
N ILE A 29 5.36 5.62 -1.66
CA ILE A 29 4.03 5.42 -2.25
C ILE A 29 4.22 5.27 -3.77
N HIS A 30 3.70 4.19 -4.34
CA HIS A 30 3.84 3.86 -5.75
C HIS A 30 2.47 3.88 -6.42
N ALA A 31 2.33 4.56 -7.55
CA ALA A 31 1.17 4.39 -8.40
C ALA A 31 1.16 2.97 -8.99
N VAL A 32 0.00 2.32 -8.96
CA VAL A 32 -0.23 0.98 -9.46
C VAL A 32 -1.45 1.00 -10.37
N CYS A 33 -1.25 0.64 -11.62
CA CYS A 33 -2.33 0.53 -12.59
C CYS A 33 -3.04 -0.82 -12.41
N LEU A 34 -4.30 -0.75 -12.00
CA LEU A 34 -5.22 -1.87 -11.85
C LEU A 34 -6.31 -1.73 -12.90
N HIS A 35 -6.17 -2.41 -14.02
CA HIS A 35 -7.12 -2.30 -15.14
C HIS A 35 -7.35 -0.82 -15.53
N ASP A 36 -8.59 -0.33 -15.42
CA ASP A 36 -9.01 1.04 -15.73
C ASP A 36 -8.86 2.03 -14.55
N CYS A 37 -8.28 1.60 -13.43
CA CYS A 37 -8.11 2.41 -12.21
C CYS A 37 -6.64 2.56 -11.85
N THR A 38 -6.24 3.77 -11.43
CA THR A 38 -4.94 3.99 -10.78
C THR A 38 -5.12 3.94 -9.27
N CYS A 39 -4.56 2.92 -8.62
CA CYS A 39 -4.46 2.84 -7.18
C CYS A 39 -3.01 3.04 -6.73
N HIS A 40 -2.74 2.89 -5.44
CA HIS A 40 -1.42 3.11 -4.86
C HIS A 40 -1.01 1.95 -3.96
N ALA A 41 0.26 1.59 -3.97
CA ALA A 41 0.84 0.61 -3.06
C ALA A 41 1.96 1.27 -2.25
N ILE A 42 2.21 0.76 -1.05
CA ILE A 42 3.30 1.24 -0.20
C ILE A 42 4.43 0.22 -0.22
N SER A 43 5.66 0.70 -0.30
CA SER A 43 6.85 -0.12 -0.05
C SER A 43 7.65 0.39 1.15
N LEU A 44 8.30 -0.55 1.85
CA LEU A 44 9.21 -0.31 2.97
C LEU A 44 10.55 -0.95 2.66
N ASN A 45 11.57 -0.13 2.42
CA ASN A 45 12.89 -0.57 1.97
C ASN A 45 12.81 -1.47 0.73
N GLY A 46 11.90 -1.16 -0.21
CA GLY A 46 11.66 -1.94 -1.43
C GLY A 46 10.79 -3.20 -1.25
N ARG A 47 10.28 -3.46 -0.04
CA ARG A 47 9.35 -4.57 0.24
C ARG A 47 7.92 -4.08 0.23
N TRP A 48 7.03 -4.79 -0.46
CA TRP A 48 5.63 -4.37 -0.59
C TRP A 48 4.84 -4.61 0.68
N VAL A 49 4.04 -3.62 1.06
CA VAL A 49 3.21 -3.70 2.27
C VAL A 49 2.01 -4.59 2.01
N CYS A 50 1.90 -5.65 2.78
CA CYS A 50 0.81 -6.62 2.73
C CYS A 50 0.01 -6.59 4.03
N SER A 51 -1.26 -6.97 3.94
CA SER A 51 -2.13 -7.23 5.09
C SER A 51 -1.74 -8.52 5.81
N THR A 52 -2.37 -8.76 6.95
CA THR A 52 -2.05 -9.89 7.85
C THR A 52 -2.31 -11.26 7.21
N ASP A 53 -3.25 -11.36 6.28
CA ASP A 53 -3.54 -12.55 5.47
C ASP A 53 -2.54 -12.76 4.31
N GLY A 54 -1.61 -11.81 4.11
CA GLY A 54 -0.63 -11.84 3.04
C GLY A 54 -1.08 -11.18 1.74
N SER A 55 -2.30 -10.64 1.68
CA SER A 55 -2.78 -9.89 0.51
C SER A 55 -2.03 -8.57 0.36
N LEU A 56 -1.74 -8.15 -0.87
CA LEU A 56 -1.09 -6.87 -1.11
C LEU A 56 -2.03 -5.73 -0.72
N SER A 57 -1.55 -4.78 0.08
CA SER A 57 -2.35 -3.61 0.48
C SER A 57 -2.30 -2.53 -0.58
N ILE A 58 -3.45 -2.26 -1.19
CA ILE A 58 -3.65 -1.25 -2.22
C ILE A 58 -4.55 -0.15 -1.67
N PHE A 59 -4.29 1.10 -2.06
CA PHE A 59 -5.01 2.29 -1.65
C PHE A 59 -5.67 2.94 -2.86
N GLN A 60 -6.97 3.22 -2.77
CA GLN A 60 -7.74 3.77 -3.89
C GLN A 60 -7.15 5.10 -4.39
N THR A 61 -6.70 5.95 -3.48
CA THR A 61 -6.09 7.25 -3.77
C THR A 61 -4.75 7.37 -3.06
N HIS A 62 -3.93 8.30 -3.54
CA HIS A 62 -2.69 8.67 -2.86
C HIS A 62 -2.96 9.15 -1.44
N GLU A 63 -3.95 10.03 -1.26
CA GLU A 63 -4.44 10.50 0.05
C GLU A 63 -4.84 9.35 1.00
N SER A 64 -5.41 8.26 0.48
CA SER A 64 -5.73 7.09 1.31
C SER A 64 -4.47 6.39 1.83
N ALA A 65 -3.40 6.35 1.03
CA ALA A 65 -2.09 5.84 1.46
C ALA A 65 -1.42 6.78 2.47
N GLU A 66 -1.51 8.09 2.25
CA GLU A 66 -0.98 9.11 3.19
C GLU A 66 -1.65 9.01 4.56
N HIS A 67 -2.98 8.89 4.61
CA HIS A 67 -3.69 8.71 5.87
C HIS A 67 -3.33 7.40 6.60
N PHE A 68 -3.00 6.34 5.87
CA PHE A 68 -2.47 5.13 6.48
C PHE A 68 -1.10 5.35 7.13
N LEU A 69 -0.20 6.08 6.47
CA LEU A 69 1.10 6.43 7.02
C LEU A 69 0.98 7.38 8.22
N GLU A 70 0.03 8.31 8.19
CA GLU A 70 -0.29 9.19 9.32
C GLU A 70 -0.71 8.39 10.56
N LEU A 71 -1.62 7.42 10.40
CA LEU A 71 -2.03 6.51 11.48
C LEU A 71 -0.88 5.64 12.00
N ALA A 72 0.09 5.32 11.14
CA ALA A 72 1.30 4.61 11.51
C ALA A 72 2.41 5.52 12.08
N HIS A 73 2.15 6.82 12.23
CA HIS A 73 3.12 7.84 12.67
C HIS A 73 4.37 7.92 11.78
N VAL A 74 4.25 7.61 10.50
CA VAL A 74 5.31 7.76 9.49
C VAL A 74 5.18 9.15 8.87
N SER A 75 6.07 10.07 9.24
CA SER A 75 6.06 11.46 8.76
C SER A 75 6.96 11.71 7.54
N CYS A 76 7.78 10.74 7.15
CA CYS A 76 8.67 10.84 5.99
C CYS A 76 8.41 9.70 5.03
N TYR A 77 7.98 10.03 3.82
CA TYR A 77 7.80 9.12 2.71
C TYR A 77 8.13 9.86 1.40
N GLU A 78 8.39 9.09 0.34
CA GLU A 78 8.68 9.61 -0.99
C GLU A 78 7.67 9.04 -1.99
N ASP A 79 7.41 9.76 -3.08
CA ASP A 79 6.75 9.16 -4.24
C ASP A 79 7.75 8.25 -4.97
N GLY A 80 7.36 6.99 -5.14
CA GLY A 80 8.12 5.99 -5.87
C GLY A 80 7.72 5.92 -7.34
N GLU A 81 8.52 5.21 -8.14
CA GLU A 81 8.16 4.90 -9.52
C GLU A 81 6.87 4.08 -9.59
N ALA A 82 6.13 4.25 -10.69
CA ALA A 82 4.98 3.41 -10.98
C ALA A 82 5.37 1.92 -10.98
N ALA A 83 4.47 1.10 -10.45
CA ALA A 83 4.66 -0.33 -10.36
C ALA A 83 3.55 -1.08 -11.09
N GLU A 84 3.95 -2.13 -11.78
CA GLU A 84 3.03 -3.11 -12.35
C GLU A 84 2.74 -4.17 -11.29
N LEU A 85 1.51 -4.67 -11.26
CA LEU A 85 1.15 -5.79 -10.39
C LEU A 85 1.67 -7.09 -10.98
N ALA A 86 2.25 -7.92 -10.10
CA ALA A 86 2.53 -9.28 -10.46
C ALA A 86 1.20 -10.06 -10.59
N PRO A 87 1.06 -10.99 -11.55
CA PRO A 87 -0.19 -11.73 -11.77
C PRO A 87 -0.71 -12.48 -10.54
N GLU A 88 0.19 -12.89 -9.63
CA GLU A 88 -0.17 -13.55 -8.38
C GLU A 88 -0.84 -12.61 -7.37
N CYS A 89 -0.60 -11.30 -7.48
CA CYS A 89 -1.23 -10.28 -6.64
C CYS A 89 -2.65 -9.97 -7.13
N ASP A 90 -2.96 -10.13 -8.41
CA ASP A 90 -4.28 -9.80 -8.97
C ASP A 90 -5.44 -10.50 -8.24
N ALA A 91 -5.21 -11.73 -7.75
CA ALA A 91 -6.19 -12.49 -6.99
C ALA A 91 -6.15 -12.26 -5.46
N HIS A 92 -5.11 -11.58 -4.95
CA HIS A 92 -4.80 -11.46 -3.53
C HIS A 92 -4.43 -10.02 -3.16
N MET A 93 -5.37 -9.10 -3.38
CA MET A 93 -5.27 -7.70 -3.00
C MET A 93 -6.36 -7.30 -2.02
N GLN A 94 -5.98 -6.43 -1.08
CA GLN A 94 -6.92 -5.69 -0.25
C GLN A 94 -6.90 -4.22 -0.67
N CYS A 95 -7.97 -3.77 -1.31
CA CYS A 95 -8.13 -2.35 -1.67
C CYS A 95 -8.76 -1.57 -0.50
N ILE A 96 -8.11 -0.48 -0.11
CA ILE A 96 -8.41 0.34 1.06
C ILE A 96 -8.70 1.76 0.58
N SER A 97 -9.70 2.41 1.14
CA SER A 97 -9.97 3.82 0.88
C SER A 97 -10.21 4.59 2.17
N PHE A 98 -9.80 5.84 2.17
CA PHE A 98 -10.17 6.78 3.21
C PHE A 98 -11.62 7.24 3.04
N GLN A 99 -12.37 7.17 4.13
CA GLN A 99 -13.76 7.60 4.20
C GLN A 99 -13.86 8.62 5.35
N GLN A 100 -14.17 9.87 5.04
CA GLN A 100 -14.16 10.98 6.01
C GLN A 100 -14.91 10.72 7.33
N LYS A 101 -15.93 9.86 7.33
CA LYS A 101 -16.74 9.53 8.51
C LYS A 101 -16.30 8.26 9.25
N SER A 102 -15.56 7.37 8.60
CA SER A 102 -15.24 6.02 9.10
C SER A 102 -13.73 5.72 9.13
N GLY A 103 -12.88 6.64 8.66
CA GLY A 103 -11.44 6.41 8.53
C GLY A 103 -11.12 5.50 7.35
N LEU A 104 -10.04 4.73 7.47
CA LEU A 104 -9.67 3.74 6.47
C LEU A 104 -10.60 2.54 6.54
N GLY A 105 -11.11 2.12 5.38
CA GLY A 105 -11.95 0.94 5.25
C GLY A 105 -11.78 0.27 3.90
N PRO A 106 -12.45 -0.87 3.66
CA PRO A 106 -12.43 -1.51 2.35
C PRO A 106 -12.99 -0.55 1.29
N CYS A 107 -12.32 -0.51 0.14
CA CYS A 107 -12.79 0.27 -0.99
C CYS A 107 -14.16 -0.27 -1.45
N ARG A 108 -15.13 0.64 -1.57
CA ARG A 108 -16.48 0.32 -2.08
C ARG A 108 -16.58 0.44 -3.60
N ALA A 109 -15.62 1.13 -4.23
CA ALA A 109 -15.51 1.19 -5.67
C ALA A 109 -14.80 -0.09 -6.12
N ALA A 110 -15.56 -0.98 -6.77
CA ALA A 110 -15.01 -2.18 -7.35
C ALA A 110 -14.03 -1.81 -8.47
N CYS A 111 -12.76 -1.62 -8.13
CA CYS A 111 -11.67 -1.73 -9.12
C CYS A 111 -11.52 -3.20 -9.60
N ALA A 112 -12.32 -4.12 -9.03
CA ALA A 112 -12.31 -5.56 -9.23
C ALA A 112 -13.52 -6.09 -10.02
N GLU A 113 -14.44 -5.24 -10.51
CA GLU A 113 -15.60 -5.70 -11.28
C GLU A 113 -15.61 -5.06 -12.67
N SER A 114 -14.85 -5.66 -13.58
CA SER A 114 -15.05 -5.49 -15.03
C SER A 114 -14.93 -6.89 -15.64
N HIS A 115 -16.06 -7.60 -15.59
CA HIS A 115 -16.30 -8.85 -16.31
C HIS A 115 -16.67 -8.57 -17.76
#